data_AF-A0A8J6LI90-F1
#
_entry.id   AF-A0A8J6LI90-F1
#
_cell.length_a   1.000
_cell.length_b   1.000
_cell.length_c   1.000
_cell.angle_alpha   90.00
_cell.angle_beta   90.00
_cell.angle_gamma   90.00
#
_symmetry.space_group_name_H-M   'P 1'
#
loop_
_entity.id
_entity.type
_entity.pdbx_description
1 polymer ?
#
loop_
_entity_poly.entity_id
_entity_poly.type
_entity_poly.pdbx_seq_one_letter_code
_entity_poly.pdbx_strand_id
1 'polypeptide(L)' 'MSGLSGCTVGVRINRLQVPEVTQLGDPVVLDCDYTLEESLDEGLVVKWFFNETPTPIYQWIPNKKPQELGEISRPFP' A
#
# COMPACT_ATOMS: atom_id res chain seq x y z
N MET A 1 -13.49 19.12 -33.12
CA MET A 1 -12.79 19.31 -31.83
C MET A 1 -12.63 17.91 -31.23
N SER A 2 -11.48 17.30 -31.48
CA SER A 2 -11.15 15.91 -31.14
C SER A 2 -10.99 15.76 -29.63
N GLY A 3 -11.75 14.83 -29.04
CA GLY A 3 -11.66 14.46 -27.64
C GLY A 3 -10.29 13.83 -27.32
N LEU A 4 -9.51 14.53 -26.50
CA LEU A 4 -8.43 13.91 -25.75
C LEU A 4 -9.07 13.15 -24.58
N SER A 5 -9.48 11.91 -24.82
CA SER A 5 -9.63 10.95 -23.73
C SER A 5 -8.21 10.64 -23.26
N GLY A 6 -7.74 11.36 -22.24
CA GLY A 6 -6.48 11.05 -21.58
C GLY A 6 -6.52 9.59 -21.14
N CYS A 7 -5.51 8.82 -21.54
CA CYS A 7 -5.34 7.47 -21.02
C CYS A 7 -5.18 7.61 -19.50
N THR A 8 -6.16 7.14 -18.73
CA THR A 8 -6.08 7.12 -17.27
C THR A 8 -4.99 6.16 -16.88
N VAL A 9 -3.82 6.72 -16.61
CA VAL A 9 -2.68 5.99 -16.06
C VAL A 9 -3.04 5.59 -14.64
N GLY A 10 -3.23 4.29 -14.37
CA GLY A 10 -3.87 3.81 -13.15
C GLY A 10 -3.25 2.56 -12.52
N VAL A 11 -3.39 2.46 -11.20
CA VAL A 11 -3.11 1.23 -10.44
C VAL A 11 -4.38 0.40 -10.37
N ARG A 12 -4.29 -0.89 -10.69
CA ARG A 12 -5.39 -1.83 -10.48
C ARG A 12 -5.01 -2.86 -9.43
N ILE A 13 -5.80 -2.95 -8.36
CA ILE A 13 -5.69 -4.05 -7.40
C ILE A 13 -6.43 -5.25 -7.99
N ASN A 14 -5.72 -6.34 -8.24
CA ASN A 14 -6.27 -7.58 -8.77
C ASN A 14 -6.83 -8.45 -7.64
N ARG A 15 -6.08 -8.55 -6.54
CA ARG A 15 -6.43 -9.37 -5.39
C ARG A 15 -5.81 -8.82 -4.12
N LEU A 16 -6.60 -8.77 -3.06
CA LEU A 16 -6.15 -8.47 -1.71
C LEU A 16 -6.29 -9.74 -0.86
N GLN A 17 -5.19 -10.19 -0.26
CA GLN A 17 -5.15 -11.37 0.61
C GLN A 17 -4.68 -10.96 1.99
N VAL A 18 -5.65 -10.80 2.90
CA VAL A 18 -5.42 -10.40 4.29
C VAL A 18 -6.16 -11.38 5.20
N PRO A 19 -5.52 -11.92 6.25
CA PRO A 19 -6.20 -12.75 7.24
C PRO A 19 -7.28 -11.94 7.98
N GLU A 20 -8.46 -12.54 8.16
CA GLU A 20 -9.55 -11.94 8.94
C GLU A 20 -9.22 -11.91 10.44
N VAL A 21 -8.54 -12.94 10.93
CA VAL A 21 -8.16 -13.10 12.33
C VAL A 21 -6.70 -13.53 12.39
N THR A 22 -5.96 -12.96 13.33
CA THR A 22 -4.60 -13.35 13.67
C THR A 22 -4.48 -13.61 15.17
N GLN A 23 -3.45 -14.35 15.55
CA GLN A 23 -3.05 -14.50 16.95
C GLN A 23 -2.17 -13.33 17.37
N LEU A 24 -2.36 -12.87 18.61
CA LEU A 24 -1.55 -11.81 19.17
C LEU A 24 -0.08 -12.27 19.27
N GLY A 25 0.83 -11.47 18.69
CA GLY A 25 2.26 -11.76 18.68
C GLY A 25 2.74 -12.55 17.46
N ASP A 26 1.83 -13.13 16.67
CA ASP A 26 2.19 -13.80 15.42
C ASP A 26 2.37 -12.77 14.29
N PRO A 27 3.38 -12.95 13.43
CA PRO A 27 3.55 -12.10 12.26
C PRO A 27 2.38 -12.27 11.30
N VAL A 28 1.90 -11.15 10.75
CA VAL A 28 0.81 -11.12 9.76
C VAL A 28 1.38 -10.71 8.41
N VAL A 29 0.97 -11.42 7.36
CA VAL A 29 1.29 -11.06 5.98
C VAL A 29 0.06 -10.40 5.36
N LEU A 30 0.25 -9.16 4.87
CA LEU A 30 -0.75 -8.40 4.13
C LEU A 30 -0.34 -8.38 2.66
N ASP A 31 -0.93 -9.26 1.86
CA ASP A 31 -0.54 -9.44 0.46
C ASP A 31 -1.53 -8.77 -0.49
N CYS A 32 -0.99 -8.15 -1.55
CA CYS A 32 -1.75 -7.39 -2.53
C CYS A 32 -1.14 -7.57 -3.91
N ASP A 33 -1.87 -8.27 -4.77
CA ASP A 33 -1.57 -8.40 -6.19
C ASP A 33 -2.16 -7.20 -6.93
N TYR A 34 -1.31 -6.47 -7.65
CA TYR A 34 -1.68 -5.29 -8.41
C TYR A 34 -1.01 -5.27 -9.78
N THR A 35 -1.63 -4.59 -10.72
CA THR A 35 -1.06 -4.27 -12.04
C THR A 35 -0.86 -2.77 -12.16
N LEU A 36 0.32 -2.39 -12.65
CA LEU A 36 0.68 -1.04 -13.04
C LEU A 36 0.81 -0.98 -14.56
N GLU A 37 0.36 0.10 -15.16
CA GLU A 37 0.76 0.43 -16.53
C GLU A 37 2.25 0.79 -16.54
N GLU A 38 3.00 0.35 -17.56
CA GLU A 38 4.47 0.42 -17.63
C GLU A 38 5.06 1.82 -17.41
N SER A 39 4.28 2.88 -17.65
CA SER A 39 4.70 4.26 -17.41
C SER A 39 4.63 4.71 -15.93
N LEU A 40 4.19 3.86 -15.00
CA LEU A 40 3.96 4.21 -13.58
C LEU A 40 4.98 3.68 -12.58
N ASP A 41 5.90 2.81 -13.00
CA ASP A 41 6.86 2.21 -12.06
C ASP A 41 7.72 3.27 -11.35
N GLU A 42 8.00 4.38 -12.04
CA GLU A 42 8.62 5.58 -11.47
C GLU A 42 7.62 6.40 -10.64
N GLY A 43 7.19 5.88 -9.49
CA GLY A 43 6.33 6.64 -8.58
C GLY A 43 5.44 5.83 -7.66
N LEU A 44 5.47 4.49 -7.74
CA LEU A 44 4.66 3.64 -6.88
C LEU A 44 5.01 3.87 -5.40
N VAL A 45 3.97 4.09 -4.60
CA VAL A 45 4.05 4.08 -3.13
C VAL A 45 2.90 3.25 -2.59
N VAL A 46 3.24 2.19 -1.84
CA VAL A 46 2.25 1.37 -1.13
C VAL A 46 2.16 1.88 0.30
N LYS A 47 0.95 2.21 0.76
CA LYS A 47 0.69 2.70 2.12
C LYS A 47 -0.41 1.87 2.77
N TRP A 48 -0.19 1.47 4.01
CA TRP A 48 -1.21 0.83 4.84
C TRP A 48 -1.71 1.80 5.89
N PHE A 49 -3.03 1.90 6.00
CA PHE A 49 -3.73 2.71 7.00
C PHE A 49 -4.44 1.78 7.97
N PHE A 50 -4.52 2.18 9.24
CA PHE A 50 -5.17 1.40 10.29
C PHE A 50 -6.47 2.08 10.71
N ASN A 51 -7.58 1.35 10.78
CA ASN A 51 -8.87 1.83 11.31
C ASN A 51 -9.28 3.25 10.86
N GLU A 52 -9.24 3.51 9.54
CA GLU A 52 -9.62 4.80 8.94
C GLU A 52 -8.78 6.01 9.42
N THR A 53 -7.66 5.75 10.09
CA THR A 53 -6.74 6.83 10.47
C THR A 53 -6.18 7.51 9.21
N PRO A 54 -6.06 8.85 9.21
CA PRO A 54 -5.55 9.58 8.04
C PRO A 54 -4.03 9.43 7.87
N THR A 55 -3.33 8.90 8.88
CA THR A 55 -1.90 8.67 8.87
C THR A 55 -1.60 7.19 8.60
N PRO A 56 -0.76 6.85 7.60
CA PRO A 56 -0.39 5.48 7.36
C PRO A 56 0.46 4.93 8.51
N ILE A 57 0.32 3.65 8.80
CA ILE A 57 1.17 2.90 9.75
C ILE A 57 2.38 2.26 9.07
N TYR A 58 2.31 2.02 7.76
CA TYR A 58 3.41 1.43 7.01
C TYR A 58 3.47 2.02 5.61
N GLN A 59 4.68 2.22 5.11
CA GLN A 59 4.94 2.69 3.75
C GLN A 59 6.07 1.89 3.10
N TRP A 60 5.83 1.45 1.87
CA TRP A 60 6.84 0.84 1.01
C TRP A 60 6.95 1.59 -0.32
N ILE A 61 8.19 1.81 -0.74
CA ILE A 61 8.56 2.44 -2.01
C ILE A 61 9.59 1.52 -2.66
N PRO A 62 9.47 1.19 -3.96
CA PRO A 62 10.47 0.41 -4.67
C PRO A 62 11.89 0.97 -4.43
N ASN A 63 12.86 0.07 -4.23
CA ASN A 63 14.26 0.38 -3.95
C ASN A 63 14.55 1.12 -2.61
N LYS A 64 13.55 1.31 -1.75
CA LYS A 64 13.74 1.85 -0.39
C LYS A 64 13.45 0.77 0.64
N LYS A 65 14.10 0.92 1.82
CA LYS A 65 13.73 0.12 2.98
C LYS A 65 12.29 0.46 3.40
N PRO A 66 11.49 -0.54 3.79
CA PRO A 66 10.21 -0.32 4.45
C PRO A 66 10.28 0.71 5.57
N GLN A 67 9.23 1.52 5.68
CA GLN A 67 9.13 2.56 6.70
C GLN A 67 7.93 2.28 7.61
N GLU A 68 8.23 2.11 8.89
CA GLU A 68 7.24 2.10 9.97
C GLU A 68 6.86 3.54 10.32
N LEU A 69 5.57 3.82 10.40
CA LEU A 69 5.01 5.16 10.56
C LEU A 69 3.89 5.16 11.62
N GLY A 70 3.52 6.34 12.10
CA GLY A 70 2.34 6.48 12.95
C GLY A 70 2.42 5.69 14.26
N GLU A 71 1.40 4.88 14.54
CA GLU A 71 1.29 4.13 15.80
C GLU A 71 2.28 2.97 15.90
N ILE A 72 2.63 2.32 14.79
CA ILE A 72 3.54 1.15 14.82
C ILE A 72 4.98 1.53 15.14
N SER A 73 5.38 2.77 14.83
CA SER A 73 6.71 3.28 15.15
C SER A 73 6.84 3.78 16.59
N ARG A 74 5.73 3.77 17.37
CA ARG A 74 5.79 4.12 18.78
C ARG A 74 6.33 2.94 19.59
N PRO A 75 7.38 3.14 20.39
CA PRO A 75 7.80 2.12 21.35
C PRO A 75 6.67 1.87 22.33
N PHE A 76 6.36 0.59 22.57
CA PHE A 76 5.45 0.20 23.63
C PHE A 76 6.02 0.67 24.99
N PRO A 77 5.18 1.24 25.89
CA PRO A 77 5.59 1.61 27.24
C PRO A 77 5.96 0.40 28.10
#